data_AF-A0A6P6Q5Q9-F1
#
_entry.id   AF-A0A6P6Q5Q9-F1
#
_cell.length_a   1.000
_cell.length_b   1.000
_cell.length_c   1.000
_cell.angle_alpha   90.00
_cell.angle_beta   90.00
_cell.angle_gamma   90.00
#
_symmetry.space_group_name_H-M   'P 1'
#
loop_
_entity.id
_entity.type
_entity.pdbx_description
1 polymer ?
#
loop_
_entity_poly.entity_id
_entity_poly.type
_entity_poly.pdbx_seq_one_letter_code
_entity_poly.pdbx_strand_id
1 'polypeptide(L)'
;MAAVSLTDPLCKPSSYSPHFKVEVCVKKPLMPVHLSSEQVALEMLCLCSQLDLLIRAQVHQQFQEQLKQDTSPEESKCFQKQGAEIIYQMNQCLEHLNEPVLQLEEYLDVVGLSALFPRVEVYMIHGSPIDMLERPPSDAYFPHIGRLNQLLVLSQQLDEDVKHLGSHKYIAHQLSAIYQVLNSLKDILPLSIIRKDIEANFKQLKKSLTIEEGSKLDPQLPADRVSWVSELTQNVISTVLSLSEELTEDLNPVMEFVSNLS
;
A
#
# COMPACT_ATOMS: atom_id res chain seq x y z
N MET A 1 -11.84 -46.40 51.48
CA MET A 1 -11.85 -45.72 50.17
C MET A 1 -12.60 -46.63 49.21
N ALA A 2 -13.83 -46.28 48.85
CA ALA A 2 -14.63 -47.05 47.90
C ALA A 2 -14.23 -46.64 46.48
N ALA A 3 -13.81 -47.60 45.66
CA ALA A 3 -13.52 -47.38 44.26
C ALA A 3 -14.82 -47.09 43.51
N VAL A 4 -14.91 -45.91 42.89
CA VAL A 4 -15.95 -45.63 41.90
C VAL A 4 -15.59 -46.45 40.66
N SER A 5 -16.36 -47.50 40.38
CA SER A 5 -16.23 -48.27 39.16
C SER A 5 -16.59 -47.37 37.96
N LEU A 6 -15.60 -47.08 37.12
CA LEU A 6 -15.80 -46.49 35.80
C LEU A 6 -16.72 -47.43 35.01
N THR A 7 -17.92 -46.97 34.71
CA THR A 7 -18.86 -47.69 33.85
C THR A 7 -18.53 -47.39 32.39
N ASP A 8 -18.58 -48.42 31.54
CA ASP A 8 -18.37 -48.27 30.11
C ASP A 8 -19.46 -47.37 29.49
N PRO A 9 -19.13 -46.56 28.47
CA PRO A 9 -20.10 -45.69 27.83
C PRO A 9 -21.25 -46.50 27.21
N LEU A 10 -22.49 -46.04 27.43
CA LEU A 10 -23.73 -46.68 26.96
C LEU A 10 -23.80 -46.88 25.44
N CYS A 11 -23.00 -46.13 24.68
CA CYS A 11 -22.86 -46.24 23.24
C CYS A 11 -21.46 -45.76 22.83
N LYS A 12 -20.81 -46.46 21.90
CA LYS A 12 -19.62 -45.96 21.22
C LYS A 12 -20.08 -45.09 20.05
N PRO A 13 -19.71 -43.79 19.98
CA PRO A 13 -19.99 -42.97 18.81
C PRO A 13 -19.53 -43.72 17.56
N SER A 14 -20.41 -43.84 16.58
CA SER A 14 -20.08 -44.45 15.30
C SER A 14 -18.85 -43.76 14.73
N SER A 15 -17.83 -44.52 14.35
CA SER A 15 -16.64 -43.98 13.69
C SER A 15 -17.09 -43.18 12.47
N TYR A 16 -16.62 -41.93 12.40
CA TYR A 16 -16.90 -41.03 11.29
C TYR A 16 -16.55 -41.72 9.96
N SER A 17 -17.55 -41.97 9.11
CA SER A 17 -17.29 -42.54 7.79
C SER A 17 -16.75 -41.42 6.88
N PRO A 18 -15.58 -41.61 6.25
CA PRO A 18 -15.00 -40.63 5.32
C PRO A 18 -15.92 -40.27 4.15
N HIS A 19 -16.91 -41.11 3.84
CA HIS A 19 -17.89 -40.89 2.77
C HIS A 19 -18.88 -39.74 3.09
N PHE A 20 -19.01 -39.35 4.36
CA PHE A 20 -19.79 -38.19 4.79
C PHE A 20 -18.92 -36.96 5.06
N LYS A 21 -17.72 -36.91 4.44
CA LYS A 21 -16.87 -35.72 4.48
C LYS A 21 -17.53 -34.58 3.71
N VAL A 22 -18.17 -33.69 4.45
CA VAL A 22 -18.67 -32.42 3.94
C VAL A 22 -17.47 -31.49 3.82
N GLU A 23 -17.20 -31.04 2.60
CA GLU A 23 -16.26 -29.95 2.38
C GLU A 23 -16.88 -28.66 2.90
N VAL A 24 -16.30 -28.11 3.96
CA VAL A 24 -16.80 -26.87 4.55
C VAL A 24 -16.21 -25.69 3.79
N CYS A 25 -16.92 -25.23 2.78
CA CYS A 25 -16.53 -24.09 1.95
C CYS A 25 -16.93 -22.74 2.58
N VAL A 26 -16.44 -22.44 3.79
CA VAL A 26 -16.80 -21.20 4.53
C VAL A 26 -16.51 -19.93 3.73
N LYS A 27 -15.51 -19.99 2.83
CA LYS A 27 -15.01 -18.86 2.05
C LYS A 27 -15.53 -18.78 0.61
N LYS A 28 -16.27 -19.79 0.12
CA LYS A 28 -16.78 -19.75 -1.27
C LYS A 28 -18.10 -18.98 -1.30
N PRO A 29 -18.31 -18.10 -2.30
CA PRO A 29 -19.58 -17.41 -2.46
C PRO A 29 -20.71 -18.41 -2.73
N LEU A 30 -21.90 -18.13 -2.19
CA LEU A 30 -23.08 -18.98 -2.39
C LEU A 30 -23.56 -19.01 -3.86
N MET A 31 -23.20 -17.98 -4.64
CA MET A 31 -23.42 -17.91 -6.08
C MET A 31 -22.07 -17.89 -6.81
N PRO A 32 -21.94 -18.62 -7.93
CA PRO A 32 -20.74 -18.53 -8.75
C PRO A 32 -20.61 -17.11 -9.28
N VAL A 33 -19.57 -16.41 -8.84
CA VAL A 33 -19.14 -15.16 -9.46
C VAL A 33 -18.36 -15.57 -10.71
N HIS A 34 -18.75 -15.10 -11.89
CA HIS A 34 -17.96 -15.30 -13.09
C HIS A 34 -17.17 -14.03 -13.35
N LEU A 35 -15.85 -14.12 -13.26
CA LEU A 35 -14.95 -13.03 -13.59
C LEU A 35 -14.65 -13.10 -15.09
N SER A 36 -14.62 -11.94 -15.76
CA SER A 36 -14.03 -11.84 -17.10
C SER A 36 -12.52 -12.05 -17.04
N SER A 37 -11.88 -12.32 -18.19
CA SER A 37 -10.41 -12.44 -18.26
C SER A 37 -9.71 -11.18 -17.74
N GLU A 38 -10.27 -10.00 -18.04
CA GLU A 38 -9.77 -8.70 -17.54
C GLU A 38 -9.87 -8.60 -16.02
N GLN A 39 -11.00 -9.03 -15.45
CA GLN A 39 -11.20 -9.04 -13.99
C GLN A 39 -10.26 -10.03 -13.30
N VAL A 40 -9.99 -11.20 -13.91
CA VAL A 40 -8.99 -12.15 -13.39
C VAL A 40 -7.59 -11.53 -13.42
N ALA A 41 -7.21 -10.83 -14.50
CA ALA A 41 -5.92 -10.16 -14.60
C ALA A 41 -5.77 -9.02 -13.56
N LEU A 42 -6.81 -8.23 -13.33
CA LEU A 42 -6.83 -7.20 -12.28
C LEU A 42 -6.74 -7.80 -10.87
N GLU A 43 -7.46 -8.90 -10.61
CA GLU A 43 -7.37 -9.57 -9.32
C GLU A 43 -5.98 -10.19 -9.12
N MET A 44 -5.37 -10.76 -10.17
CA MET A 44 -3.98 -11.26 -10.10
C MET A 44 -2.99 -10.14 -9.82
N LEU A 45 -3.13 -8.99 -10.46
CA LEU A 45 -2.32 -7.81 -10.17
C LEU A 45 -2.40 -7.42 -8.68
N CYS A 46 -3.61 -7.41 -8.12
CA CYS A 46 -3.84 -7.10 -6.70
C CYS A 46 -3.21 -8.16 -5.77
N LEU A 47 -3.38 -9.44 -6.07
CA LEU A 47 -2.84 -10.54 -5.26
C LEU A 47 -1.31 -10.61 -5.35
N CYS A 48 -0.72 -10.42 -6.54
CA CYS A 48 0.72 -10.28 -6.72
C CYS A 48 1.27 -9.11 -5.90
N SER A 49 0.59 -7.95 -5.94
CA SER A 49 1.00 -6.78 -5.16
C SER A 49 0.99 -7.05 -3.65
N GLN A 50 -0.03 -7.76 -3.15
CA GLN A 50 -0.13 -8.13 -1.74
C GLN A 50 0.98 -9.11 -1.33
N LEU A 51 1.20 -10.15 -2.15
CA LEU A 51 2.22 -11.16 -1.88
C LEU A 51 3.64 -10.56 -1.95
N ASP A 52 3.90 -9.69 -2.93
CA ASP A 52 5.16 -8.96 -3.05
C ASP A 52 5.46 -8.12 -1.80
N LEU A 53 4.50 -7.33 -1.33
CA LEU A 53 4.64 -6.54 -0.11
C LEU A 53 4.88 -7.42 1.13
N LEU A 54 4.18 -8.55 1.21
CA LEU A 54 4.33 -9.53 2.29
C LEU A 54 5.73 -10.15 2.28
N ILE A 55 6.26 -10.52 1.11
CA ILE A 55 7.63 -11.03 0.93
C ILE A 55 8.64 -9.97 1.37
N ARG A 56 8.50 -8.72 0.90
CA ARG A 56 9.40 -7.62 1.29
C ARG A 56 9.43 -7.40 2.80
N ALA A 57 8.27 -7.41 3.44
CA ALA A 57 8.17 -7.27 4.88
C ALA A 57 8.90 -8.40 5.61
N GLN A 58 8.75 -9.64 5.13
CA GLN A 58 9.42 -10.81 5.70
C GLN A 58 10.94 -10.76 5.50
N VAL A 59 11.44 -10.41 4.32
CA VAL A 59 12.88 -10.23 4.05
C VAL A 59 13.46 -9.14 4.98
N HIS A 60 12.77 -8.02 5.12
CA HIS A 60 13.20 -6.95 6.01
C HIS A 60 13.24 -7.38 7.48
N GLN A 61 12.23 -8.13 7.93
CA GLN A 61 12.19 -8.68 9.29
C GLN A 61 13.37 -9.64 9.52
N GLN A 62 13.63 -10.56 8.59
CA GLN A 62 14.74 -11.51 8.69
C GLN A 62 16.10 -10.80 8.78
N PHE A 63 16.30 -9.77 7.96
CA PHE A 63 17.52 -8.95 8.04
C PHE A 63 17.67 -8.26 9.39
N GLN A 64 16.59 -7.68 9.94
CA GLN A 64 16.63 -7.06 11.27
C GLN A 64 16.88 -8.06 12.40
N GLU A 65 16.37 -9.28 12.28
CA GLU A 65 16.55 -10.35 13.28
C GLU A 65 17.97 -10.92 13.23
N GLN A 66 18.54 -11.14 12.04
CA GLN A 66 19.94 -11.55 11.87
C GLN A 66 20.93 -10.54 12.46
N LEU A 67 20.65 -9.23 12.34
CA LEU A 67 21.47 -8.20 12.98
C LEU A 67 21.40 -8.23 14.51
N LYS A 68 20.33 -8.81 15.08
CA LYS A 68 20.11 -8.88 16.53
C LYS A 68 20.54 -10.22 17.13
N GLN A 69 20.49 -11.29 16.36
CA GLN A 69 20.72 -12.66 16.80
C GLN A 69 21.51 -13.41 15.71
N ASP A 70 22.66 -14.01 16.07
CA ASP A 70 23.47 -14.90 15.21
C ASP A 70 22.75 -16.25 14.94
N THR A 71 21.45 -16.21 14.66
CA THR A 71 20.60 -17.37 14.36
C THR A 71 20.20 -17.37 12.90
N SER A 72 20.02 -18.56 12.35
CA SER A 72 19.51 -18.74 10.99
C SER A 72 18.14 -18.07 10.85
N PRO A 73 17.87 -17.38 9.73
CA PRO A 73 16.57 -16.76 9.49
C PRO A 73 15.49 -17.83 9.43
N GLU A 74 14.51 -17.77 10.33
CA GLU A 74 13.29 -18.56 10.24
C GLU A 74 12.17 -17.69 9.65
N GLU A 75 11.29 -18.31 8.87
CA GLU A 75 10.11 -17.63 8.38
C GLU A 75 9.07 -17.48 9.50
N SER A 76 8.41 -16.32 9.53
CA SER A 76 7.28 -16.11 10.44
C SER A 76 6.14 -17.06 10.08
N LYS A 77 5.56 -17.73 11.08
CA LYS A 77 4.33 -18.52 10.90
C LYS A 77 3.18 -17.68 10.33
N CYS A 78 3.14 -16.38 10.65
CA CYS A 78 2.15 -15.46 10.11
C CYS A 78 2.34 -15.26 8.60
N PHE A 79 3.60 -15.05 8.17
CA PHE A 79 3.98 -14.95 6.77
C PHE A 79 3.56 -16.19 5.98
N GLN A 80 3.95 -17.39 6.45
CA GLN A 80 3.62 -18.65 5.75
C GLN A 80 2.11 -18.83 5.56
N LYS A 81 1.32 -18.55 6.60
CA LYS A 81 -0.14 -18.65 6.53
C LYS A 81 -0.74 -17.65 5.56
N GLN A 82 -0.27 -16.41 5.57
CA GLN A 82 -0.76 -15.35 4.68
C GLN A 82 -0.34 -15.59 3.23
N GLY A 83 0.90 -16.00 2.98
CA GLY A 83 1.40 -16.34 1.65
C GLY A 83 0.63 -17.50 1.03
N ALA A 84 0.41 -18.59 1.79
CA ALA A 84 -0.38 -19.72 1.34
C ALA A 84 -1.85 -19.35 1.03
N GLU A 85 -2.44 -18.46 1.82
CA GLU A 85 -3.80 -17.95 1.56
C GLU A 85 -3.86 -17.12 0.28
N ILE A 86 -2.87 -16.26 0.01
CA ILE A 86 -2.83 -15.47 -1.22
C ILE A 86 -2.64 -16.38 -2.43
N ILE A 87 -1.72 -17.35 -2.38
CA ILE A 87 -1.53 -18.33 -3.47
C ILE A 87 -2.82 -19.14 -3.70
N TYR A 88 -3.52 -19.52 -2.64
CA TYR A 88 -4.81 -20.19 -2.76
C TYR A 88 -5.85 -19.31 -3.49
N GLN A 89 -5.93 -18.02 -3.14
CA GLN A 89 -6.81 -17.07 -3.83
C GLN A 89 -6.42 -16.85 -5.29
N MET A 90 -5.12 -16.84 -5.61
CA MET A 90 -4.63 -16.74 -6.98
C MET A 90 -5.11 -17.92 -7.83
N ASN A 91 -4.96 -19.14 -7.30
CA ASN A 91 -5.47 -20.35 -7.97
C ASN A 91 -6.99 -20.33 -8.12
N GLN A 92 -7.75 -19.90 -7.09
CA GLN A 92 -9.21 -19.77 -7.21
C GLN A 92 -9.62 -18.79 -8.30
N CYS A 93 -8.89 -17.69 -8.50
CA CYS A 93 -9.20 -16.74 -9.56
C CYS A 93 -8.93 -17.31 -10.96
N LEU A 94 -7.90 -18.15 -11.12
CA LEU A 94 -7.62 -18.82 -12.40
C LEU A 94 -8.71 -19.82 -12.78
N GLU A 95 -9.42 -20.41 -11.82
CA GLU A 95 -10.58 -21.29 -12.08
C GLU A 95 -11.72 -20.57 -12.82
N HIS A 96 -11.73 -19.22 -12.88
CA HIS A 96 -12.72 -18.45 -13.65
C HIS A 96 -12.38 -18.35 -15.14
N LEU A 97 -11.15 -18.70 -15.55
CA LEU A 97 -10.74 -18.69 -16.96
C LEU A 97 -11.25 -19.95 -17.67
N ASN A 98 -11.59 -19.82 -18.94
CA ASN A 98 -12.02 -20.95 -19.77
C ASN A 98 -10.83 -21.91 -20.03
N GLU A 99 -11.13 -23.19 -20.26
CA GLU A 99 -10.11 -24.22 -20.50
C GLU A 99 -9.23 -23.93 -21.75
N PRO A 100 -7.93 -24.28 -21.71
CA PRO A 100 -7.23 -24.99 -20.64
C PRO A 100 -6.77 -24.06 -19.51
N VAL A 101 -6.93 -24.52 -18.27
CA VAL A 101 -6.41 -23.84 -17.08
C VAL A 101 -4.88 -23.90 -17.11
N LEU A 102 -4.24 -22.76 -17.35
CA LEU A 102 -2.79 -22.62 -17.24
C LEU A 102 -2.37 -22.82 -15.78
N GLN A 103 -1.15 -23.33 -15.55
CA GLN A 103 -0.56 -23.29 -14.22
C GLN A 103 -0.37 -21.83 -13.79
N LEU A 104 -0.36 -21.56 -12.48
CA LEU A 104 -0.29 -20.19 -11.98
C LEU A 104 0.96 -19.46 -12.47
N GLU A 105 2.10 -20.14 -12.45
CA GLU A 105 3.38 -19.64 -12.94
C GLU A 105 3.30 -19.29 -14.44
N GLU A 106 2.76 -20.21 -15.24
CA GLU A 106 2.60 -20.02 -16.69
C GLU A 106 1.65 -18.87 -17.02
N TYR A 107 0.56 -18.74 -16.28
CA TYR A 107 -0.37 -17.62 -16.45
C TYR A 107 0.34 -16.29 -16.18
N LEU A 108 1.05 -16.17 -15.06
CA LEU A 108 1.73 -14.93 -14.65
C LEU A 108 2.81 -14.53 -15.66
N ASP A 109 3.49 -15.50 -16.28
CA ASP A 109 4.42 -15.25 -17.39
C ASP A 109 3.71 -14.73 -18.63
N VAL A 110 2.64 -15.40 -19.07
CA VAL A 110 1.91 -15.02 -20.30
C VAL A 110 1.32 -13.62 -20.20
N VAL A 111 0.80 -13.23 -19.04
CA VAL A 111 0.23 -11.88 -18.84
C VAL A 111 1.27 -10.84 -18.46
N GLY A 112 2.53 -11.23 -18.24
CA GLY A 112 3.63 -10.33 -17.89
C GLY A 112 3.67 -9.88 -16.43
N LEU A 113 2.91 -10.52 -15.54
CA LEU A 113 2.93 -10.23 -14.10
C LEU A 113 4.20 -10.77 -13.40
N SER A 114 4.84 -11.81 -13.93
CA SER A 114 6.14 -12.28 -13.41
C SER A 114 7.23 -11.20 -13.57
N ALA A 115 7.26 -10.52 -14.70
CA ALA A 115 8.17 -9.40 -14.93
C ALA A 115 7.88 -8.19 -14.02
N LEU A 116 6.60 -7.93 -13.71
CA LEU A 116 6.19 -6.83 -12.83
C LEU A 116 6.42 -7.15 -11.34
N PHE A 117 6.31 -8.43 -10.95
CA PHE A 117 6.46 -8.92 -9.57
C PHE A 117 7.42 -10.14 -9.50
N PRO A 118 8.71 -9.97 -9.83
CA PRO A 118 9.67 -11.08 -9.86
C PRO A 118 9.88 -11.75 -8.49
N ARG A 119 9.64 -11.05 -7.37
CA ARG A 119 9.66 -11.69 -6.05
C ARG A 119 8.56 -12.74 -5.88
N VAL A 120 7.40 -12.52 -6.47
CA VAL A 120 6.28 -13.47 -6.42
C VAL A 120 6.64 -14.73 -7.20
N GLU A 121 7.20 -14.57 -8.41
CA GLU A 121 7.69 -15.67 -9.23
C GLU A 121 8.74 -16.51 -8.47
N VAL A 122 9.78 -15.86 -7.96
CA VAL A 122 10.85 -16.50 -7.19
C VAL A 122 10.29 -17.22 -5.95
N TYR A 123 9.35 -16.60 -5.23
CA TYR A 123 8.71 -17.21 -4.07
C TYR A 123 7.91 -18.47 -4.42
N MET A 124 7.18 -18.47 -5.54
CA MET A 124 6.43 -19.66 -5.99
C MET A 124 7.38 -20.81 -6.36
N ILE A 125 8.50 -20.50 -7.04
CA ILE A 125 9.47 -21.52 -7.49
C ILE A 125 10.25 -22.12 -6.31
N HIS A 126 10.73 -21.28 -5.39
CA HIS A 126 11.62 -21.70 -4.30
C HIS A 126 10.89 -22.02 -2.99
N GLY A 127 9.66 -21.53 -2.82
CA GLY A 127 8.87 -21.68 -1.61
C GLY A 127 9.36 -20.83 -0.43
N SER A 128 10.29 -19.89 -0.66
CA SER A 128 10.88 -19.05 0.39
C SER A 128 11.08 -17.60 -0.08
N PRO A 129 10.99 -16.61 0.82
CA PRO A 129 11.17 -15.21 0.48
C PRO A 129 12.66 -14.93 0.27
N ILE A 130 12.99 -14.32 -0.85
CA ILE A 130 14.38 -14.03 -1.24
C ILE A 130 14.51 -12.53 -1.51
N ASP A 131 15.65 -11.95 -1.10
CA ASP A 131 15.97 -10.57 -1.42
C ASP A 131 16.38 -10.44 -2.90
N MET A 132 15.93 -9.37 -3.55
CA MET A 132 16.21 -9.17 -4.97
C MET A 132 17.51 -8.41 -5.17
N LEU A 133 18.32 -8.88 -6.11
CA LEU A 133 19.54 -8.17 -6.53
C LEU A 133 19.21 -6.86 -7.26
N GLU A 134 18.17 -6.88 -8.08
CA GLU A 134 17.69 -5.73 -8.84
C GLU A 134 16.36 -5.24 -8.30
N ARG A 135 16.14 -3.92 -8.34
CA ARG A 135 14.90 -3.31 -7.87
C ARG A 135 13.75 -3.64 -8.83
N PRO A 136 12.69 -4.36 -8.38
CA PRO A 136 11.56 -4.67 -9.25
C PRO A 136 10.81 -3.43 -9.76
N PRO A 137 10.20 -3.50 -10.97
CA PRO A 137 9.50 -2.34 -11.56
C PRO A 137 8.36 -1.80 -10.69
N SER A 138 7.65 -2.67 -9.98
CA SER A 138 6.53 -2.32 -9.10
C SER A 138 6.94 -1.64 -7.78
N ASP A 139 8.23 -1.61 -7.42
CA ASP A 139 8.70 -1.08 -6.13
C ASP A 139 8.43 0.40 -5.93
N ALA A 140 8.33 1.17 -7.01
CA ALA A 140 8.08 2.60 -6.94
C ALA A 140 6.60 2.93 -6.73
N TYR A 141 5.68 2.03 -7.09
CA TYR A 141 4.25 2.31 -7.18
C TYR A 141 3.64 2.82 -5.85
N PHE A 142 3.64 1.98 -4.81
CA PHE A 142 3.03 2.36 -3.52
C PHE A 142 3.74 3.52 -2.82
N PRO A 143 5.08 3.59 -2.76
CA PRO A 143 5.76 4.76 -2.20
C PRO A 143 5.41 6.05 -2.93
N HIS A 144 5.27 6.01 -4.26
CA HIS A 144 4.97 7.18 -5.05
C HIS A 144 3.52 7.65 -4.86
N ILE A 145 2.54 6.76 -4.99
CA ILE A 145 1.13 7.04 -4.65
C ILE A 145 1.01 7.56 -3.21
N GLY A 146 1.74 6.97 -2.27
CA GLY A 146 1.75 7.39 -0.87
C GLY A 146 2.17 8.85 -0.71
N ARG A 147 3.21 9.31 -1.42
CA ARG A 147 3.67 10.70 -1.39
C ARG A 147 2.68 11.65 -2.06
N LEU A 148 2.09 11.27 -3.20
CA LEU A 148 1.06 12.08 -3.87
C LEU A 148 -0.17 12.25 -2.98
N ASN A 149 -0.65 11.17 -2.36
CA ASN A 149 -1.74 11.22 -1.39
C ASN A 149 -1.39 12.08 -0.17
N GLN A 150 -0.16 11.97 0.34
CA GLN A 150 0.29 12.80 1.45
C GLN A 150 0.31 14.30 1.09
N LEU A 151 0.78 14.66 -0.11
CA LEU A 151 0.69 16.05 -0.60
C LEU A 151 -0.75 16.53 -0.67
N LEU A 152 -1.64 15.72 -1.24
CA LEU A 152 -3.04 16.07 -1.39
C LEU A 152 -3.70 16.34 -0.04
N VAL A 153 -3.58 15.40 0.91
CA VAL A 153 -4.21 15.48 2.23
C VAL A 153 -3.62 16.64 3.05
N LEU A 154 -2.29 16.80 3.08
CA LEU A 154 -1.67 17.90 3.83
C LEU A 154 -2.06 19.26 3.26
N SER A 155 -2.19 19.38 1.93
CA SER A 155 -2.58 20.63 1.27
C SER A 155 -4.04 20.97 1.53
N GLN A 156 -4.95 19.99 1.46
CA GLN A 156 -6.35 20.17 1.82
C GLN A 156 -6.50 20.61 3.28
N GLN A 157 -5.80 19.93 4.19
CA GLN A 157 -5.83 20.28 5.62
C GLN A 157 -5.31 21.70 5.85
N LEU A 158 -4.20 22.08 5.23
CA LEU A 158 -3.63 23.41 5.39
C LEU A 158 -4.54 24.52 4.83
N ASP A 159 -5.20 24.25 3.70
CA ASP A 159 -6.16 25.20 3.10
C ASP A 159 -7.37 25.44 3.99
N GLU A 160 -7.91 24.39 4.60
CA GLU A 160 -9.00 24.50 5.57
C GLU A 160 -8.54 25.22 6.84
N ASP A 161 -7.37 24.87 7.35
CA ASP A 161 -6.84 25.42 8.59
C ASP A 161 -6.57 26.92 8.49
N VAL A 162 -6.04 27.39 7.36
CA VAL A 162 -5.75 28.82 7.17
C VAL A 162 -7.00 29.69 7.01
N LYS A 163 -8.13 29.09 6.61
CA LYS A 163 -9.42 29.77 6.43
C LYS A 163 -10.27 29.78 7.69
N HIS A 164 -10.20 28.71 8.48
CA HIS A 164 -11.20 28.44 9.51
C HIS A 164 -10.65 28.44 10.94
N LEU A 165 -9.34 28.30 11.15
CA LEU A 165 -8.79 28.32 12.50
C LEU A 165 -8.75 29.73 13.09
N GLY A 166 -9.12 29.84 14.36
CA GLY A 166 -8.93 31.08 15.13
C GLY A 166 -7.45 31.39 15.45
N SER A 167 -6.56 30.41 15.30
CA SER A 167 -5.12 30.52 15.61
C SER A 167 -4.29 29.83 14.52
N HIS A 168 -3.29 30.54 13.99
CA HIS A 168 -2.42 30.09 12.89
C HIS A 168 -1.02 29.66 13.35
N LYS A 169 -0.87 29.35 14.65
CA LYS A 169 0.43 28.99 15.26
C LYS A 169 1.17 27.85 14.53
N TYR A 170 0.43 26.92 13.93
CA TYR A 170 0.98 25.71 13.31
C TYR A 170 1.09 25.78 11.77
N ILE A 171 0.63 26.86 11.13
CA ILE A 171 0.61 26.99 9.66
C ILE A 171 2.03 26.86 9.08
N ALA A 172 3.04 27.49 9.69
CA ALA A 172 4.42 27.35 9.24
C ALA A 172 4.95 25.90 9.34
N HIS A 173 4.54 25.15 10.37
CA HIS A 173 4.93 23.76 10.53
C HIS A 173 4.24 22.87 9.50
N GLN A 174 2.94 23.05 9.28
CA GLN A 174 2.18 22.31 8.28
C GLN A 174 2.71 22.56 6.86
N LEU A 175 3.02 23.81 6.52
CA LEU A 175 3.67 24.15 5.26
C LEU A 175 5.06 23.50 5.12
N SER A 176 5.82 23.39 6.22
CA SER A 176 7.11 22.68 6.22
C SER A 176 6.93 21.19 5.93
N ALA A 177 5.86 20.56 6.44
CA ALA A 177 5.55 19.16 6.14
C ALA A 177 5.25 18.97 4.64
N ILE A 178 4.45 19.85 4.03
CA ILE A 178 4.20 19.84 2.58
C ILE A 178 5.53 19.99 1.82
N TYR A 179 6.36 20.97 2.19
CA TYR A 179 7.67 21.20 1.58
C TYR A 179 8.58 19.96 1.68
N GLN A 180 8.58 19.26 2.81
CA GLN A 180 9.35 18.02 2.98
C GLN A 180 8.89 16.93 2.01
N VAL A 181 7.58 16.77 1.83
CA VAL A 181 7.05 15.79 0.86
C VAL A 181 7.38 16.21 -0.57
N LEU A 182 7.27 17.50 -0.90
CA LEU A 182 7.67 18.02 -2.22
C LEU A 182 9.14 17.73 -2.53
N ASN A 183 10.04 17.78 -1.55
CA ASN A 183 11.45 17.44 -1.71
C ASN A 183 11.72 15.93 -1.83
N SER A 184 10.79 15.09 -1.38
CA SER A 184 10.92 13.63 -1.52
C SER A 184 10.50 13.10 -2.90
N LEU A 185 9.86 13.95 -3.71
CA LEU A 185 9.53 13.66 -5.09
C LEU A 185 10.66 14.11 -6.01
N LYS A 186 10.79 13.44 -7.16
CA LYS A 186 11.71 13.83 -8.24
C LYS A 186 11.46 15.29 -8.64
N ASP A 187 12.43 15.92 -9.30
CA ASP A 187 12.32 17.30 -9.80
C ASP A 187 11.34 17.40 -10.98
N ILE A 188 10.06 17.32 -10.65
CA ILE A 188 8.92 17.44 -11.55
C ILE A 188 8.59 18.93 -11.69
N LEU A 189 8.48 19.42 -12.93
CA LEU A 189 8.51 20.86 -13.21
C LEU A 189 7.40 21.63 -12.47
N PRO A 190 6.11 21.24 -12.54
CA PRO A 190 5.05 21.90 -11.76
C PRO A 190 5.31 21.97 -10.25
N LEU A 191 5.79 20.87 -9.65
CA LEU A 191 6.08 20.81 -8.22
C LEU A 191 7.31 21.63 -7.83
N SER A 192 8.30 21.73 -8.73
CA SER A 192 9.51 22.53 -8.52
C SER A 192 9.23 24.03 -8.43
N ILE A 193 8.22 24.52 -9.16
CA ILE A 193 7.77 25.91 -9.12
C ILE A 193 7.16 26.21 -7.76
N ILE A 194 6.28 25.33 -7.27
CA ILE A 194 5.66 25.45 -5.96
C ILE A 194 6.72 25.42 -4.85
N ARG A 195 7.70 24.51 -4.95
CA ARG A 195 8.82 24.41 -4.00
C ARG A 195 9.57 25.73 -3.87
N LYS A 196 9.92 26.36 -5.00
CA LYS A 196 10.62 27.66 -5.03
C LYS A 196 9.77 28.79 -4.46
N ASP A 197 8.45 28.76 -4.68
CA ASP A 197 7.54 29.75 -4.09
C ASP A 197 7.50 29.65 -2.56
N ILE A 198 7.47 28.43 -2.01
CA ILE A 198 7.61 28.21 -0.56
C ILE A 198 8.94 28.80 -0.07
N GLU A 199 10.06 28.45 -0.69
CA GLU A 199 11.39 28.93 -0.28
C GLU A 199 11.49 30.46 -0.24
N ALA A 200 10.91 31.14 -1.23
CA ALA A 200 10.92 32.60 -1.32
C ALA A 200 10.10 33.29 -0.21
N ASN A 201 8.95 32.70 0.16
CA ASN A 201 7.98 33.34 1.04
C ASN A 201 8.01 32.85 2.50
N PHE A 202 8.60 31.69 2.76
CA PHE A 202 8.54 31.02 4.07
C PHE A 202 9.05 31.88 5.23
N LYS A 203 10.15 32.62 5.02
CA LYS A 203 10.71 33.52 6.05
C LYS A 203 9.73 34.64 6.43
N GLN A 204 8.98 35.17 5.46
CA GLN A 204 8.02 36.23 5.70
C GLN A 204 6.78 35.70 6.41
N LEU A 205 6.29 34.52 6.02
CA LEU A 205 5.22 33.80 6.72
C LEU A 205 5.56 33.59 8.20
N LYS A 206 6.76 33.08 8.52
CA LYS A 206 7.18 32.88 9.91
C LYS A 206 7.22 34.18 10.71
N LYS A 207 7.69 35.27 10.09
CA LYS A 207 7.71 36.60 10.73
C LYS A 207 6.29 37.08 11.05
N SER A 208 5.33 36.88 10.14
CA SER A 208 3.93 37.27 10.39
C SER A 208 3.25 36.48 11.51
N LEU A 209 3.79 35.33 11.91
CA LEU A 209 3.31 34.52 13.04
C LEU A 209 4.01 34.85 14.36
N THR A 210 4.99 35.76 14.35
CA THR A 210 5.71 36.17 15.57
C THR A 210 4.86 37.20 16.31
N ILE A 211 4.49 36.89 17.55
CA ILE A 211 3.73 37.78 18.41
C ILE A 211 4.70 38.52 19.33
N GLU A 212 4.42 39.80 19.64
CA GLU A 212 5.18 40.56 20.63
C GLU A 212 5.15 39.89 22.01
N GLU A 213 6.30 39.89 22.70
CA GLU A 213 6.44 39.30 24.03
C GLU A 213 5.44 39.95 25.01
N GLY A 214 4.52 39.15 25.54
CA GLY A 214 3.51 39.57 26.51
C GLY A 214 2.09 39.75 25.97
N SER A 215 1.87 39.63 24.66
CA SER A 215 0.51 39.61 24.10
C SER A 215 -0.22 38.31 24.44
N LYS A 216 -1.51 38.42 24.78
CA LYS A 216 -2.42 37.28 25.03
C LYS A 216 -3.18 36.82 23.78
N LEU A 217 -2.97 37.49 22.64
CA LEU A 217 -3.66 37.16 21.39
C LEU A 217 -2.99 35.96 20.73
N ASP A 218 -3.81 35.07 20.18
CA ASP A 218 -3.34 33.97 19.34
C ASP A 218 -2.76 34.51 18.02
N PRO A 219 -1.70 33.88 17.47
CA PRO A 219 -1.07 34.35 16.24
C PRO A 219 -2.04 34.16 15.08
N GLN A 220 -2.36 35.23 14.38
CA GLN A 220 -3.16 35.19 13.16
C GLN A 220 -2.35 35.70 11.99
N LEU A 221 -2.61 35.12 10.82
CA LEU A 221 -1.95 35.53 9.59
C LEU A 221 -2.67 36.74 9.01
N PRO A 222 -1.93 37.71 8.49
CA PRO A 222 -2.47 38.76 7.63
C PRO A 222 -3.20 38.18 6.41
N ALA A 223 -4.19 38.91 5.90
CA ALA A 223 -5.05 38.45 4.80
C ALA A 223 -4.26 38.11 3.52
N ASP A 224 -3.18 38.84 3.22
CA ASP A 224 -2.29 38.54 2.09
C ASP A 224 -1.62 37.17 2.23
N ARG A 225 -1.24 36.79 3.46
CA ARG A 225 -0.61 35.49 3.74
C ARG A 225 -1.61 34.36 3.73
N VAL A 226 -2.82 34.59 4.23
CA VAL A 226 -3.93 33.63 4.12
C VAL A 226 -4.21 33.35 2.63
N SER A 227 -4.33 34.40 1.81
CA SER A 227 -4.56 34.26 0.38
C SER A 227 -3.43 33.49 -0.31
N TRP A 228 -2.16 33.83 -0.01
CA TRP A 228 -1.01 33.15 -0.60
C TRP A 228 -0.96 31.66 -0.21
N VAL A 229 -1.16 31.31 1.07
CA VAL A 229 -1.17 29.91 1.51
C VAL A 229 -2.31 29.15 0.82
N SER A 230 -3.49 29.75 0.70
CA SER A 230 -4.63 29.12 0.03
C SER A 230 -4.40 28.91 -1.47
N GLU A 231 -3.83 29.89 -2.16
CA GLU A 231 -3.47 29.75 -3.57
C GLU A 231 -2.41 28.65 -3.76
N LEU A 232 -1.41 28.60 -2.88
CA LEU A 232 -0.37 27.59 -2.91
C LEU A 232 -0.91 26.17 -2.72
N THR A 233 -1.76 25.95 -1.72
CA THR A 233 -2.36 24.64 -1.45
C THR A 233 -3.29 24.21 -2.59
N GLN A 234 -4.06 25.12 -3.15
CA GLN A 234 -4.90 24.85 -4.33
C GLN A 234 -4.07 24.49 -5.57
N ASN A 235 -2.93 25.16 -5.77
CA ASN A 235 -2.00 24.81 -6.85
C ASN A 235 -1.42 23.40 -6.66
N VAL A 236 -1.05 23.01 -5.43
CA VAL A 236 -0.60 21.63 -5.14
C VAL A 236 -1.73 20.62 -5.43
N ILE A 237 -2.94 20.87 -4.92
CA ILE A 237 -4.10 19.99 -5.11
C ILE A 237 -4.38 19.82 -6.60
N SER A 238 -4.49 20.92 -7.36
CA SER A 238 -4.72 20.89 -8.80
C SER A 238 -3.63 20.13 -9.54
N THR A 239 -2.36 20.32 -9.16
CA THR A 239 -1.23 19.65 -9.79
C THR A 239 -1.29 18.14 -9.56
N VAL A 240 -1.51 17.71 -8.31
CA VAL A 240 -1.60 16.27 -7.97
C VAL A 240 -2.81 15.62 -8.65
N LEU A 241 -3.97 16.27 -8.63
CA LEU A 241 -5.20 15.74 -9.25
C LEU A 241 -5.15 15.71 -10.78
N SER A 242 -4.29 16.52 -11.41
CA SER A 242 -4.11 16.49 -12.86
C SER A 242 -3.52 15.19 -13.38
N LEU A 243 -2.77 14.45 -12.52
CA LEU A 243 -2.11 13.20 -12.84
C LEU A 243 -1.34 13.27 -14.18
N SER A 244 -0.59 14.36 -14.40
CA SER A 244 0.22 14.53 -15.60
C SER A 244 1.23 13.39 -15.78
N GLU A 245 1.65 13.12 -17.01
CA GLU A 245 2.61 12.05 -17.35
C GLU A 245 3.90 12.09 -16.51
N GLU A 246 4.44 13.29 -16.26
CA GLU A 246 5.62 13.50 -15.40
C GLU A 246 5.39 13.06 -13.95
N LEU A 247 4.16 13.18 -13.45
CA LEU A 247 3.75 12.74 -12.11
C LEU A 247 3.43 11.26 -12.06
N THR A 248 3.10 10.62 -13.18
CA THR A 248 2.72 9.20 -13.21
C THR A 248 3.85 8.30 -13.69
N GLU A 249 5.03 8.83 -14.03
CA GLU A 249 6.18 8.07 -14.52
C GLU A 249 6.50 6.83 -13.67
N ASP A 250 6.56 6.99 -12.34
CA ASP A 250 6.84 5.90 -11.38
C ASP A 250 5.67 4.90 -11.22
N LEU A 251 4.50 5.22 -11.79
CA LEU A 251 3.32 4.35 -11.86
C LEU A 251 3.23 3.59 -13.18
N ASN A 252 3.97 4.03 -14.21
CA ASN A 252 3.86 3.54 -15.58
C ASN A 252 3.89 2.01 -15.70
N PRO A 253 4.79 1.26 -15.01
CA PRO A 253 4.82 -0.20 -15.16
C PRO A 253 3.49 -0.88 -14.82
N VAL A 254 2.79 -0.38 -13.81
CA VAL A 254 1.47 -0.90 -13.39
C VAL A 254 0.36 -0.35 -14.29
N MET A 255 0.43 0.93 -14.64
CA MET A 255 -0.57 1.58 -15.51
C MET A 255 -0.56 1.01 -16.93
N GLU A 256 0.61 0.67 -17.46
CA GLU A 256 0.80 0.03 -18.76
C GLU A 256 0.17 -1.36 -18.76
N PHE A 257 0.42 -2.17 -17.72
CA PHE A 257 -0.27 -3.45 -17.55
C PHE A 257 -1.78 -3.28 -17.57
N VAL A 258 -2.34 -2.37 -16.77
CA VAL A 258 -3.79 -2.13 -16.70
C VAL A 258 -4.35 -1.64 -18.04
N SER A 259 -3.62 -0.77 -18.74
CA SER A 259 -4.05 -0.22 -20.04
C SER A 259 -4.03 -1.28 -21.15
N ASN A 260 -3.20 -2.32 -21.02
CA ASN A 260 -3.13 -3.44 -21.96
C ASN A 260 -4.20 -4.51 -21.72
N LEU A 261 -5.05 -4.36 -20.69
CA LEU A 261 -6.16 -5.27 -20.43
C LEU A 261 -7.40 -5.00 -21.31
N SER A 262 -7.46 -3.84 -21.99
CA SER A 262 -8.61 -3.41 -22.82
C SER A 262 -8.54 -3.86 -24.27
#